data_AF-A0A4D9EIT5-F1
#
_entry.id   AF-A0A4D9EIT5-F1
#
_cell.length_a   1.000
_cell.length_b   1.000
_cell.length_c   1.000
_cell.angle_alpha   90.00
_cell.angle_beta   90.00
_cell.angle_gamma   90.00
#
_symmetry.space_group_name_H-M   'P 1'
#
loop_
_entity.id
_entity.type
_entity.pdbx_description
1 polymer ?
#
loop_
_entity_poly.entity_id
_entity_poly.type
_entity_poly.pdbx_seq_one_letter_code
_entity_poly.pdbx_strand_id
1 'polypeptide(L)' 'MMPGPYPKTPEERAVAAKKYNMRVEDYEDYEPHPDDGIGYGDYPKLPDRSHHERDPWYQWDYPV' A
#
# COMPACT_ATOMS: atom_id res chain seq x y z
N MET A 1 8.58 -7.98 8.57
CA MET A 1 8.98 -7.22 7.37
C MET A 1 9.02 -5.75 7.76
N MET A 2 10.10 -5.02 7.43
CA MET A 2 10.23 -3.58 7.72
C MET A 2 10.11 -2.77 6.42
N PRO A 3 9.49 -1.58 6.43
CA PRO A 3 9.46 -0.69 5.27
C PRO A 3 10.88 -0.34 4.79
N GLY A 4 11.03 -0.24 3.48
CA GLY A 4 12.28 0.01 2.77
C GLY A 4 12.29 1.34 2.02
N PRO A 5 13.37 1.65 1.27
CA PRO A 5 13.44 2.84 0.42
C PRO A 5 12.47 2.76 -0.77
N TYR A 6 12.17 3.91 -1.38
CA TYR A 6 11.24 4.02 -2.50
C TYR A 6 11.65 3.11 -3.69
N PRO A 7 10.73 2.24 -4.19
CA PRO A 7 11.03 1.35 -5.30
C PRO A 7 11.06 2.10 -6.63
N LYS A 8 12.22 2.11 -7.29
CA LYS A 8 12.45 2.86 -8.53
C LYS A 8 12.26 2.00 -9.77
N THR A 9 12.42 0.68 -9.63
CA THR A 9 12.29 -0.28 -10.73
C THR A 9 10.97 -1.06 -10.66
N PRO A 10 10.41 -1.53 -11.79
CA PRO A 10 9.23 -2.39 -11.79
C PRO A 10 9.42 -3.68 -10.99
N GLU A 11 10.63 -4.23 -10.98
CA GLU A 11 10.98 -5.43 -10.22
C GLU A 11 10.93 -5.18 -8.71
N GLU A 12 11.48 -4.06 -8.24
CA GLU A 12 11.39 -3.66 -6.83
C GLU A 12 9.94 -3.37 -6.42
N ARG A 13 9.14 -2.77 -7.31
CA ARG A 13 7.70 -2.57 -7.08
C ARG A 13 6.97 -3.90 -6.95
N ALA A 14 7.28 -4.89 -7.78
CA ALA A 14 6.69 -6.22 -7.69
C ALA A 14 7.06 -6.93 -6.37
N VAL A 15 8.30 -6.77 -5.90
CA VAL A 15 8.74 -7.29 -4.59
C VAL A 15 8.04 -6.56 -3.45
N ALA A 16 7.90 -5.23 -3.52
CA ALA A 16 7.18 -4.43 -2.53
C ALA A 16 5.69 -4.80 -2.48
N ALA A 17 5.02 -4.91 -3.63
CA ALA A 17 3.64 -5.35 -3.71
C ALA A 17 3.45 -6.73 -3.05
N LYS A 18 4.34 -7.70 -3.37
CA LYS A 18 4.31 -9.02 -2.74
C LYS A 18 4.56 -8.98 -1.23
N LYS A 19 5.46 -8.10 -0.77
CA LYS A 19 5.78 -7.87 0.65
C LYS A 19 4.57 -7.32 1.42
N TYR A 20 3.76 -6.47 0.79
CA TYR A 20 2.54 -5.89 1.37
C TYR A 20 1.28 -6.71 1.06
N ASN A 21 1.41 -7.92 0.50
CA ASN A 21 0.29 -8.77 0.10
C ASN A 21 -0.70 -8.09 -0.87
N MET A 22 -0.20 -7.19 -1.73
CA MET A 22 -0.96 -6.46 -2.75
C MET A 22 -0.61 -6.97 -4.15
N ARG A 23 -1.49 -6.71 -5.13
CA ARG A 23 -1.15 -6.93 -6.54
C ARG A 23 -0.19 -5.84 -7.00
N VAL A 24 0.65 -6.16 -7.98
CA VAL A 24 1.59 -5.19 -8.58
C VAL A 24 0.81 -4.04 -9.21
N GLU A 25 -0.30 -4.36 -9.89
CA GLU A 25 -1.20 -3.39 -10.51
C GLU A 25 -1.75 -2.41 -9.47
N ASP A 26 -2.32 -2.90 -8.36
CA ASP A 26 -2.81 -2.06 -7.27
C ASP A 26 -1.69 -1.15 -6.73
N TYR A 27 -0.48 -1.68 -6.58
CA TYR A 27 0.67 -0.92 -6.08
C TYR A 27 1.12 0.18 -7.06
N GLU A 28 0.98 -0.03 -8.37
CA GLU A 28 1.26 0.97 -9.40
C GLU A 28 0.14 2.00 -9.55
N ASP A 29 -1.13 1.55 -9.53
CA ASP A 29 -2.33 2.40 -9.62
C ASP A 29 -2.46 3.35 -8.42
N TYR A 30 -1.97 2.94 -7.26
CA TYR A 30 -1.99 3.77 -6.07
C TYR A 30 -1.04 4.96 -6.11
N GLU A 31 -0.28 5.16 -7.19
CA GLU A 31 0.78 6.17 -7.33
C GLU A 31 1.68 6.19 -6.09
N PRO A 32 2.80 5.43 -6.10
CA PRO A 32 3.75 5.44 -5.01
C PRO A 32 4.04 6.88 -4.58
N HIS A 33 3.96 7.17 -3.28
CA HIS A 33 4.15 8.51 -2.74
C HIS A 33 5.36 9.18 -3.42
N PRO A 34 5.23 10.41 -3.92
CA PRO A 34 6.35 11.08 -4.56
C PRO A 34 7.58 11.06 -3.63
N ASP A 35 8.77 10.84 -4.21
CA ASP A 35 10.05 10.73 -3.50
C ASP A 35 10.51 12.13 -3.02
N ASP A 36 9.62 12.85 -2.33
CA ASP A 36 9.78 14.21 -1.84
C ASP A 36 10.63 14.27 -0.56
N GLY A 37 11.31 13.16 -0.21
CA GLY A 37 12.14 13.06 1.00
C GLY A 37 11.38 13.04 2.32
N ILE A 38 10.05 12.89 2.28
CA ILE A 38 9.16 12.88 3.46
C ILE A 38 9.27 11.55 4.24
N GLY A 39 9.89 10.52 3.65
CA GLY A 39 10.22 9.26 4.34
C GLY A 39 9.17 8.16 4.25
N TYR A 40 8.20 8.24 3.35
CA TYR A 40 7.22 7.17 3.12
C TYR A 40 7.86 5.87 2.58
N GLY A 41 8.96 5.98 1.81
CA GLY A 41 9.71 4.82 1.32
C GLY A 41 8.90 3.94 0.37
N ASP A 42 8.88 2.64 0.63
CA ASP A 42 8.11 1.64 -0.13
C ASP A 42 6.66 1.45 0.37
N TYR A 43 6.18 2.30 1.29
CA TYR A 43 4.84 2.15 1.85
C TYR A 43 3.76 2.44 0.79
N PRO A 44 2.80 1.52 0.57
CA PRO A 44 1.75 1.71 -0.43
C PRO A 44 0.80 2.84 -0.03
N LYS A 45 0.45 3.69 -1.01
CA LYS A 45 -0.50 4.78 -0.84
C LYS A 45 -1.93 4.29 -1.03
N LEU A 46 -2.51 3.70 0.01
CA LEU A 46 -3.89 3.23 -0.05
C LEU A 46 -4.88 4.40 -0.28
N PRO A 47 -6.09 4.14 -0.82
CA PRO A 47 -7.11 5.17 -0.96
C PRO A 47 -7.44 5.80 0.38
N ASP A 48 -7.57 7.13 0.40
CA ASP A 48 -7.97 7.90 1.58
C ASP A 48 -9.47 7.72 1.87
N ARG A 49 -9.86 6.53 2.35
CA ARG A 49 -11.23 6.20 2.76
C ARG A 49 -11.32 5.95 4.26
N SER A 50 -12.41 6.39 4.87
CA SER A 50 -12.65 6.18 6.30
C SER A 50 -12.89 4.70 6.59
N HIS A 51 -12.47 4.23 7.77
CA HIS A 51 -12.83 2.89 8.25
C HIS A 51 -14.34 2.66 8.32
N HIS A 52 -15.14 3.72 8.49
CA HIS A 52 -16.60 3.67 8.54
C HIS A 52 -17.25 3.32 7.18
N GLU A 53 -16.49 3.40 6.08
CA GLU A 53 -16.97 3.01 4.74
C GLU A 53 -16.82 1.51 4.48
N ARG A 54 -16.17 0.76 5.39
CA ARG A 54 -16.08 -0.69 5.29
C ARG A 54 -17.46 -1.32 5.49
N ASP A 55 -17.69 -2.46 4.85
CA ASP A 55 -18.95 -3.19 4.95
C ASP A 55 -19.23 -3.58 6.42
N PRO A 56 -20.29 -3.07 7.05
CA PRO A 56 -20.59 -3.37 8.45
C PRO A 56 -21.14 -4.79 8.65
N TRP A 57 -21.58 -5.46 7.58
CA TRP A 57 -22.18 -6.79 7.65
C TRP A 57 -21.16 -7.92 7.45
N TYR A 58 -19.98 -7.60 6.94
CA TYR A 58 -18.88 -8.55 6.83
C TYR A 58 -18.22 -8.79 8.20
N GLN A 59 -17.91 -10.05 8.51
CA GLN A 59 -17.22 -10.43 9.75
C GLN A 59 -15.71 -10.15 9.64
N TRP A 60 -15.32 -8.90 9.82
CA TRP A 60 -13.92 -8.49 9.87
C TRP A 60 -13.22 -9.06 11.11
N ASP A 61 -11.92 -9.36 10.99
CA ASP A 61 -11.09 -9.79 12.13
C ASP A 61 -11.08 -8.74 13.25
N TYR A 62 -11.12 -7.46 12.86
CA TYR A 62 -11.33 -6.31 13.74
C TYR A 62 -12.64 -5.63 13.36
N PRO A 63 -13.73 -5.86 14.11
CA PRO A 63 -15.02 -5.26 13.81
C PRO A 63 -14.94 -3.73 13.95
N VAL A 64 -15.68 -3.06 13.07
CA VAL A 64 -15.88 -1.61 13.04
C VAL A 64 -16.90 -1.15 14.08
#